data_AF-A0A2V6P196-F1
#
_entry.id   AF-A0A2V6P196-F1
#
_cell.length_a   1.000
_cell.length_b   1.000
_cell.length_c   1.000
_cell.angle_alpha   90.00
_cell.angle_beta   90.00
_cell.angle_gamma   90.00
#
_symmetry.space_group_name_H-M   'P 1'
#
loop_
_entity.id
_entity.type
_entity.pdbx_description
1 polymer ?
#
loop_
_entity_poly.entity_id
_entity_poly.type
_entity_poly.pdbx_seq_one_letter_code
_entity_poly.pdbx_strand_id
1 'polypeptide(L)'
;MNEESGRRRHLGRVTKRRRPIFWIAFIALLLAALLALRPAYRWLKTKRADSLAAKAGRFVQQKNFLEAAHTYRAALQLDPLGYHPLQGAARLATRLNHDEALGLWDQVVKLPQATNDDREERAATLLQAGELPAAAVAIDELLKQNPDTNALVLASRYSERTGNSARALEYARIAMKRAPQDEIAQARLAEVLAASLKADERAEAREILWAVAAKNGAARKSAIESLARAPDLTRDEQTKILDQLHTLDPFTVTDALLAADLRLRMQPENTALIYDEIIASWGAKAKLEIVQWLNAHQQFNRVLTLVSPGERRPKLLLARLDALAAEQRWDEIETTLSRKDLTFDSVVVEAFRARLAAARPLSLDAEEHWNKAITLAGNDSSKLRWLGAFAEQCGADEIALRTFQRLGRSPADTSLALAGQQRLAVKIHDISAARTIAEKTLALHAADPNAQNRVAYYNLLLEKDVSANATKAKELVAKYPDRLEFRVTAALALLRQHDPGSALAQFQGPPIEWAKTPPSWRAIYAAALMANDEATRANELLKSIPLDRLSREEAALIQRR
;
A
#
# COMPACT_ATOMS: atom_id res chain seq x y z
N MET A 1 64.24 87.14 36.41
CA MET A 1 63.37 86.78 37.56
C MET A 1 62.93 85.35 37.43
N ASN A 2 63.10 84.45 38.37
CA ASN A 2 64.12 84.25 39.39
C ASN A 2 63.94 82.78 39.82
N GLU A 3 65.07 82.13 40.07
CA GLU A 3 65.30 81.18 41.16
C GLU A 3 64.75 79.74 41.16
N GLU A 4 65.74 78.86 41.41
CA GLU A 4 65.75 77.76 42.39
C GLU A 4 65.46 76.31 41.97
N SER A 5 66.55 75.64 41.56
CA SER A 5 67.26 74.58 42.30
C SER A 5 66.48 73.48 43.04
N GLY A 6 66.94 72.23 42.88
CA GLY A 6 67.12 71.34 44.05
C GLY A 6 66.76 69.85 43.92
N ARG A 7 67.78 69.03 43.58
CA ARG A 7 68.16 67.72 44.16
C ARG A 7 67.13 66.58 44.46
N ARG A 8 67.42 65.45 43.79
CA ARG A 8 67.69 64.06 44.27
C ARG A 8 66.59 63.18 44.92
N ARG A 9 66.27 62.09 44.19
CA ARG A 9 66.19 60.63 44.52
C ARG A 9 65.64 60.19 45.89
N HIS A 10 64.62 59.31 45.90
CA HIS A 10 64.77 57.84 46.07
C HIS A 10 63.44 57.04 46.04
N LEU A 11 63.48 55.93 45.29
CA LEU A 11 62.85 54.60 45.43
C LEU A 11 61.55 54.40 46.24
N GLY A 12 60.57 53.76 45.58
CA GLY A 12 59.50 52.99 46.21
C GLY A 12 58.90 51.96 45.24
N ARG A 13 59.38 50.70 45.30
CA ARG A 13 58.82 49.52 44.61
C ARG A 13 57.49 49.13 45.29
N VAL A 14 56.37 49.11 44.56
CA VAL A 14 55.15 48.37 44.97
C VAL A 14 54.49 47.68 43.76
N THR A 15 54.71 46.36 43.70
CA THR A 15 53.85 45.27 43.20
C THR A 15 53.31 45.28 41.75
N LYS A 16 54.11 44.70 40.85
CA LYS A 16 53.65 43.89 39.70
C LYS A 16 52.92 42.64 40.21
N ARG A 17 51.59 42.67 40.38
CA ARG A 17 50.79 41.42 40.58
C ARG A 17 49.43 41.38 39.88
N ARG A 18 49.09 42.34 38.99
CA ARG A 18 47.84 42.28 38.20
C ARG A 18 48.00 41.80 36.75
N ARG A 19 49.21 41.86 36.17
CA ARG A 19 49.47 41.45 34.77
C ARG A 19 49.26 39.95 34.45
N PRO A 20 49.55 38.96 35.33
CA PRO A 20 49.29 37.57 34.97
C PRO A 20 47.79 37.23 34.98
N ILE A 21 46.98 37.92 35.79
CA ILE A 21 45.52 37.71 35.84
C ILE A 21 44.85 38.19 34.54
N PHE A 22 45.28 39.33 33.99
CA PHE A 22 44.78 39.82 32.71
C PHE A 22 45.15 38.88 31.54
N TRP A 23 46.35 38.30 31.54
CA TRP A 23 46.76 37.33 30.51
C TRP A 23 46.02 36.01 30.62
N ILE A 24 45.79 35.50 31.84
CA ILE A 24 44.98 34.30 32.07
C ILE A 24 43.52 34.55 31.66
N ALA A 25 42.95 35.71 32.00
CA ALA A 25 41.60 36.08 31.59
C ALA A 25 41.48 36.25 30.07
N PHE A 26 42.49 36.83 29.41
CA PHE A 26 42.51 36.97 27.95
C PHE A 26 42.62 35.62 27.24
N ILE A 27 43.50 34.72 27.71
CA ILE A 27 43.63 33.36 27.17
C ILE A 27 42.34 32.56 27.42
N ALA A 28 41.73 32.70 28.59
CA ALA A 28 40.44 32.07 28.91
C ALA A 28 39.32 32.61 27.99
N LEU A 29 39.30 33.91 27.69
CA LEU A 29 38.34 34.52 26.77
C LEU A 29 38.55 34.07 25.32
N LEU A 30 39.80 33.90 24.90
CA LEU A 30 40.16 33.43 23.56
C LEU A 30 39.84 31.93 23.39
N LEU A 31 40.08 31.11 24.41
CA LEU A 31 39.63 29.72 24.50
C LEU A 31 38.10 29.63 24.51
N ALA A 32 37.41 30.48 25.27
CA ALA A 32 35.95 30.55 25.28
C ALA A 32 35.39 30.95 23.91
N ALA A 33 36.01 31.90 23.21
CA ALA A 33 35.65 32.30 21.85
C ALA A 33 35.88 31.17 20.83
N LEU A 34 37.01 30.45 20.91
CA LEU A 34 37.30 29.27 20.09
C LEU A 34 36.35 28.10 20.34
N LEU A 35 35.98 27.88 21.61
CA LEU A 35 35.00 26.88 22.02
C LEU A 35 33.57 27.26 21.58
N ALA A 36 33.24 28.56 21.55
CA ALA A 36 31.96 29.09 21.10
C ALA A 36 31.81 29.16 19.56
N LEU A 37 32.91 29.16 18.81
CA LEU A 37 32.92 29.24 17.35
C LEU A 37 32.22 28.05 16.67
N ARG A 38 32.42 26.83 17.18
CA ARG A 38 31.79 25.60 16.67
C ARG A 38 30.28 25.54 16.90
N PRO A 39 29.74 25.76 18.11
CA PRO A 39 28.30 25.80 18.34
C PRO A 39 27.63 26.99 17.63
N ALA A 40 28.27 28.16 17.57
CA ALA A 40 27.74 29.30 16.80
C ALA A 40 27.66 29.01 15.30
N TYR A 41 28.67 28.35 14.73
CA TYR A 41 28.67 27.93 13.33
C TYR A 41 27.62 26.86 13.03
N ARG A 42 27.45 25.87 13.93
CA ARG A 42 26.37 24.86 13.82
C ARG A 42 25.00 25.52 13.90
N TRP A 43 24.80 26.45 14.83
CA TRP A 43 23.55 27.21 14.96
C TRP A 43 23.24 28.01 13.68
N LEU A 44 24.23 28.69 13.09
CA LEU A 44 24.05 29.42 11.83
C LEU A 44 23.68 28.47 10.68
N LYS A 45 24.31 27.30 10.60
CA LYS A 45 23.97 26.26 9.61
C LYS A 45 22.54 25.75 9.78
N THR A 46 22.11 25.43 11.01
CA THR A 46 20.73 24.98 11.30
C THR A 46 19.71 26.04 10.89
N LYS A 47 19.92 27.31 11.25
CA LYS A 47 19.05 28.43 10.83
C LYS A 47 18.97 28.59 9.31
N ARG A 48 20.09 28.42 8.61
CA ARG A 48 20.13 28.49 7.14
C ARG A 48 19.41 27.29 6.52
N ALA A 49 19.58 26.10 7.06
CA ALA A 49 18.88 24.89 6.63
C ALA A 49 17.36 25.03 6.82
N ASP A 50 16.91 25.53 7.98
CA ASP A 50 15.50 25.78 8.26
C ASP A 50 14.88 26.81 7.30
N SER A 51 15.62 27.89 7.00
CA SER A 51 15.20 28.90 6.02
C SER A 51 15.04 28.31 4.62
N LEU A 52 15.96 27.43 4.20
CA LEU A 52 15.85 26.70 2.94
C LEU A 52 14.66 25.72 2.95
N ALA A 53 14.43 25.00 4.06
CA ALA A 53 13.29 24.11 4.21
C ALA A 53 11.96 24.88 4.11
N ALA A 54 11.86 26.06 4.74
CA ALA A 54 10.69 26.93 4.62
C ALA A 54 10.48 27.43 3.18
N LYS A 55 11.56 27.79 2.47
CA LYS A 55 11.51 28.16 1.05
C LYS A 55 11.04 27.00 0.17
N ALA A 56 11.54 25.79 0.43
CA ALA A 56 11.11 24.58 -0.27
C ALA A 56 9.61 24.31 -0.06
N GLY A 57 9.10 24.49 1.17
CA GLY A 57 7.67 24.38 1.47
C GLY A 57 6.79 25.33 0.65
N ARG A 58 7.26 26.54 0.35
CA ARG A 58 6.55 27.48 -0.55
C ARG A 58 6.50 26.97 -1.99
N PHE A 59 7.58 26.37 -2.49
CA PHE A 59 7.57 25.73 -3.81
C PHE A 59 6.57 24.57 -3.89
N VAL A 60 6.44 23.78 -2.82
CA VAL A 60 5.40 22.73 -2.73
C VAL A 60 4.00 23.32 -2.85
N GLN A 61 3.71 24.43 -2.17
CA GLN A 61 2.41 25.12 -2.25
C GLN A 61 2.13 25.63 -3.68
N GLN A 62 3.16 26.08 -4.38
CA GLN A 62 3.09 26.50 -5.79
C GLN A 62 3.04 25.33 -6.78
N LYS A 63 2.98 24.08 -6.29
CA LYS A 63 3.06 22.84 -7.10
C LYS A 63 4.36 22.72 -7.91
N ASN A 64 5.40 23.48 -7.52
CA ASN A 64 6.71 23.41 -8.13
C ASN A 64 7.58 22.36 -7.42
N PHE A 65 7.28 21.09 -7.67
CA PHE A 65 7.85 19.97 -6.91
C PHE A 65 9.34 19.73 -7.15
N LEU A 66 9.85 20.04 -8.35
CA LEU A 66 11.25 19.84 -8.71
C LEU A 66 12.14 20.80 -7.92
N GLU A 67 11.80 22.09 -7.91
CA GLU A 67 12.51 23.13 -7.17
C GLU A 67 12.40 22.91 -5.66
N ALA A 68 11.25 22.43 -5.18
CA ALA A 68 11.10 22.01 -3.79
C ALA A 68 12.10 20.90 -3.42
N ALA A 69 12.19 19.85 -4.25
CA ALA A 69 13.10 18.72 -4.00
C ALA A 69 14.58 19.16 -4.00
N HIS A 70 15.00 19.99 -4.96
CA HIS A 70 16.36 20.53 -4.97
C HIS A 70 16.66 21.38 -3.73
N THR A 71 15.70 22.20 -3.30
CA THR A 71 15.86 23.07 -2.14
C THR A 71 15.92 22.27 -0.84
N TYR A 72 15.11 21.22 -0.68
CA TYR A 72 15.20 20.31 0.46
C TYR A 72 16.54 19.56 0.51
N ARG A 73 17.05 19.08 -0.63
CA ARG A 73 18.38 18.46 -0.69
C ARG A 73 19.48 19.41 -0.27
N ALA A 74 19.43 20.66 -0.71
CA ALA A 74 20.38 21.69 -0.28
C ALA A 74 20.30 21.98 1.23
N ALA A 75 19.09 21.98 1.80
CA ALA A 75 18.89 22.13 3.24
C ALA A 75 19.52 20.95 4.02
N LEU A 76 19.28 19.71 3.57
CA LEU A 76 19.84 18.50 4.16
C LEU A 76 21.37 18.39 4.04
N GLN A 77 21.98 18.97 3.00
CA GLN A 77 23.43 19.07 2.90
C GLN A 77 24.04 20.00 3.97
N LEU A 78 23.31 21.02 4.39
CA LEU A 78 23.75 21.96 5.43
C LEU A 78 23.55 21.39 6.83
N ASP A 79 22.43 20.69 7.04
CA ASP A 79 22.07 20.03 8.29
C ASP A 79 21.36 18.68 8.04
N PRO A 80 22.12 17.57 7.94
CA PRO A 80 21.57 16.26 7.59
C PRO A 80 20.57 15.68 8.60
N LEU A 81 20.61 16.14 9.86
CA LEU A 81 19.74 15.69 10.95
C LEU A 81 18.79 16.81 11.40
N GLY A 82 18.66 17.87 10.61
CA GLY A 82 17.74 18.96 10.87
C GLY A 82 16.29 18.49 10.74
N TYR A 83 15.48 18.75 11.77
CA TYR A 83 14.09 18.32 11.82
C TYR A 83 13.25 18.85 10.64
N HIS A 84 13.25 20.16 10.38
CA HIS A 84 12.43 20.74 9.30
C HIS A 84 12.87 20.34 7.89
N PRO A 85 14.19 20.31 7.55
CA PRO A 85 14.66 19.73 6.29
C PRO A 85 14.21 18.28 6.09
N LEU A 86 14.38 17.41 7.10
CA LEU A 86 14.01 15.99 7.01
C LEU A 86 12.50 15.80 6.90
N GLN A 87 11.71 16.44 7.77
CA GLN A 87 10.25 16.36 7.76
C GLN A 87 9.67 16.85 6.42
N GLY A 88 10.15 17.99 5.93
CA GLY A 88 9.68 18.54 4.66
C GLY A 88 10.05 17.66 3.45
N ALA A 89 11.27 17.12 3.44
CA ALA A 89 11.69 16.17 2.41
C ALA A 89 10.86 14.86 2.47
N ALA A 90 10.60 14.32 3.66
CA ALA A 90 9.81 13.12 3.86
C ALA A 90 8.37 13.32 3.35
N ARG A 91 7.71 14.42 3.72
CA ARG A 91 6.36 14.77 3.23
C ARG A 91 6.31 14.94 1.71
N LEU A 92 7.33 15.57 1.12
CA LEU A 92 7.42 15.72 -0.33
C LEU A 92 7.58 14.35 -1.01
N ALA A 93 8.47 13.50 -0.50
CA ALA A 93 8.69 12.16 -1.02
C ALA A 93 7.43 11.28 -0.91
N THR A 94 6.72 11.31 0.23
CA THR A 94 5.42 10.62 0.40
C THR A 94 4.40 11.13 -0.63
N ARG A 95 4.27 12.45 -0.80
CA ARG A 95 3.33 13.05 -1.76
C ARG A 95 3.61 12.64 -3.20
N LEU A 96 4.88 12.50 -3.56
CA LEU A 96 5.31 12.08 -4.89
C LEU A 96 5.38 10.55 -5.04
N ASN A 97 5.04 9.79 -3.99
CA ASN A 97 5.14 8.33 -3.94
C ASN A 97 6.55 7.82 -4.34
N HIS A 98 7.58 8.48 -3.82
CA HIS A 98 8.97 8.06 -4.03
C HIS A 98 9.39 7.02 -2.98
N ASP A 99 10.12 5.99 -3.42
CA ASP A 99 10.60 4.88 -2.57
C ASP A 99 11.46 5.36 -1.36
N GLU A 100 12.11 6.52 -1.47
CA GLU A 100 12.96 7.10 -0.40
C GLU A 100 12.16 7.67 0.80
N ALA A 101 10.84 7.82 0.68
CA ALA A 101 9.99 8.45 1.69
C ALA A 101 10.09 7.77 3.06
N LEU A 102 10.03 6.43 3.09
CA LEU A 102 10.05 5.67 4.33
C LEU A 102 11.38 5.84 5.09
N GLY A 103 12.51 5.82 4.37
CA GLY A 103 13.83 6.02 4.96
C GLY A 103 14.01 7.42 5.57
N LEU A 104 13.35 8.44 5.00
CA LEU A 104 13.34 9.79 5.57
C LEU A 104 12.47 9.84 6.83
N TRP A 105 11.28 9.26 6.82
CA TRP A 105 10.41 9.19 7.99
C TRP A 105 11.04 8.43 9.17
N ASP A 106 11.78 7.35 8.90
CA ASP A 106 12.54 6.63 9.93
C ASP A 106 13.61 7.49 10.61
N GLN A 107 14.15 8.51 9.93
CA GLN A 107 15.06 9.48 10.53
C GLN A 107 14.30 10.53 11.33
N VAL A 108 13.18 11.04 10.79
CA VAL A 108 12.34 12.05 11.46
C VAL A 108 11.88 11.56 12.82
N VAL A 109 11.30 10.35 12.91
CA VAL A 109 10.72 9.85 14.17
C VAL A 109 11.75 9.53 15.26
N LYS A 110 13.04 9.45 14.91
CA LYS A 110 14.15 9.30 15.87
C LYS A 110 14.57 10.63 16.50
N LEU A 111 14.17 11.75 15.92
CA LEU A 111 14.52 13.08 16.43
C LEU A 111 13.66 13.45 17.65
N PRO A 112 14.22 14.13 18.67
CA PRO A 112 13.46 14.58 19.83
C PRO A 112 12.28 15.51 19.50
N GLN A 113 12.34 16.20 18.37
CA GLN A 113 11.31 17.13 17.88
C GLN A 113 10.14 16.43 17.17
N ALA A 114 10.20 15.11 16.99
CA ALA A 114 9.18 14.36 16.29
C ALA A 114 7.82 14.42 16.99
N THR A 115 6.82 14.85 16.23
CA THR A 115 5.42 15.00 16.66
C THR A 115 4.64 13.69 16.49
N ASN A 116 3.43 13.62 17.03
CA ASN A 116 2.52 12.50 16.75
C ASN A 116 2.12 12.45 15.28
N ASP A 117 1.86 13.61 14.66
CA ASP A 117 1.63 13.72 13.22
C ASP A 117 2.77 13.07 12.39
N ASP A 118 4.03 13.24 12.81
CA ASP A 118 5.17 12.61 12.12
C ASP A 118 5.15 11.08 12.24
N ARG A 119 4.71 10.56 13.40
CA ARG A 119 4.57 9.11 13.63
C ARG A 119 3.39 8.55 12.82
N GLU A 120 2.30 9.30 12.71
CA GLU A 120 1.14 8.95 11.91
C GLU A 120 1.44 8.95 10.42
N GLU A 121 2.14 9.97 9.90
CA GLU A 121 2.59 10.03 8.50
C GLU A 121 3.54 8.88 8.15
N ARG A 122 4.43 8.52 9.09
CA ARG A 122 5.27 7.33 8.96
C ARG A 122 4.42 6.05 8.90
N ALA A 123 3.46 5.87 9.80
CA ALA A 123 2.57 4.73 9.82
C ALA A 123 1.72 4.64 8.53
N ALA A 124 1.23 5.76 8.02
CA ALA A 124 0.53 5.85 6.75
C ALA A 124 1.45 5.44 5.57
N THR A 125 2.69 5.92 5.57
CA THR A 125 3.69 5.58 4.53
C THR A 125 4.03 4.09 4.58
N LEU A 126 4.15 3.48 5.77
CA LEU A 126 4.34 2.04 5.94
C LEU A 126 3.16 1.23 5.37
N LEU A 127 1.92 1.66 5.63
CA LEU A 127 0.72 1.04 5.05
C LEU A 127 0.70 1.15 3.52
N GLN A 128 1.07 2.31 2.98
CA GLN A 128 1.13 2.54 1.54
C GLN A 128 2.19 1.68 0.85
N ALA A 129 3.36 1.53 1.48
CA ALA A 129 4.44 0.67 1.01
C ALA A 129 4.12 -0.83 1.14
N GLY A 130 3.06 -1.21 1.87
CA GLY A 130 2.73 -2.60 2.14
C GLY A 130 3.58 -3.26 3.22
N GLU A 131 4.35 -2.48 4.00
CA GLU A 131 5.15 -2.93 5.12
C GLU A 131 4.29 -3.17 6.37
N LEU A 132 3.30 -4.06 6.23
CA LEU A 132 2.25 -4.32 7.22
C LEU A 132 2.80 -4.65 8.62
N PRO A 133 3.88 -5.44 8.79
CA PRO A 133 4.39 -5.74 10.13
C PRO A 133 4.95 -4.51 10.86
N ALA A 134 5.72 -3.67 10.16
CA ALA A 134 6.22 -2.43 10.72
C ALA A 134 5.09 -1.41 10.96
N ALA A 135 4.09 -1.38 10.08
CA ALA A 135 2.88 -0.58 10.28
C ALA A 135 2.13 -1.00 11.55
N ALA A 136 2.01 -2.30 11.82
CA ALA A 136 1.33 -2.83 13.00
C ALA A 136 1.95 -2.28 14.30
N VAL A 137 3.28 -2.34 14.42
CA VAL A 137 4.00 -1.84 15.59
C VAL A 137 3.80 -0.33 15.75
N ALA A 138 3.96 0.43 14.67
CA ALA A 138 3.78 1.88 14.70
C ALA A 138 2.35 2.28 15.11
N ILE A 139 1.34 1.57 14.60
CA ILE A 139 -0.06 1.81 14.93
C ILE A 139 -0.38 1.40 16.37
N ASP A 140 0.12 0.28 16.86
CA ASP A 140 -0.06 -0.16 18.25
C ASP A 140 0.54 0.86 19.24
N GLU A 141 1.66 1.50 18.90
CA GLU A 141 2.24 2.58 19.69
C GLU A 141 1.35 3.82 19.71
N LEU A 142 0.81 4.23 18.55
CA LEU A 142 -0.16 5.34 18.45
C LEU A 142 -1.44 5.05 19.25
N LEU A 143 -1.93 3.82 19.23
CA LEU A 143 -3.14 3.40 19.95
C LEU A 143 -2.97 3.36 21.47
N LYS A 144 -1.74 3.22 21.99
CA LYS A 144 -1.48 3.27 23.44
C LYS A 144 -1.47 4.70 23.98
N GLN A 145 -1.21 5.70 23.14
CA GLN A 145 -0.97 7.08 23.54
C GLN A 145 -2.22 7.98 23.36
N ASN A 146 -3.34 7.64 24.01
CA ASN A 146 -4.64 8.32 23.83
C ASN A 146 -4.92 8.63 22.34
N PRO A 147 -5.25 7.61 21.55
CA PRO A 147 -5.29 7.73 20.10
C PRO A 147 -6.27 8.81 19.67
N ASP A 148 -5.81 9.67 18.77
CA ASP A 148 -6.67 10.64 18.14
C ASP A 148 -7.48 10.01 17.00
N THR A 149 -8.25 10.83 16.28
CA THR A 149 -9.07 10.37 15.17
C THR A 149 -8.24 9.74 14.05
N ASN A 150 -7.05 10.29 13.75
CA ASN A 150 -6.23 9.81 12.64
C ASN A 150 -5.54 8.48 12.96
N ALA A 151 -5.05 8.29 14.20
CA ALA A 151 -4.54 7.02 14.68
C ALA A 151 -5.59 5.90 14.56
N LEU A 152 -6.86 6.20 14.89
CA LEU A 152 -7.98 5.26 14.71
C LEU A 152 -8.26 4.95 13.23
N VAL A 153 -8.18 5.96 12.35
CA VAL A 153 -8.32 5.77 10.89
C VAL A 153 -7.20 4.89 10.33
N LEU A 154 -5.95 5.09 10.78
CA LEU A 154 -4.81 4.25 10.41
C LEU A 154 -4.98 2.81 10.90
N ALA A 155 -5.45 2.62 12.15
CA ALA A 155 -5.76 1.30 12.69
C ALA A 155 -6.87 0.59 11.91
N SER A 156 -7.89 1.35 11.48
CA SER A 156 -8.93 0.83 10.59
C SER A 156 -8.34 0.37 9.25
N ARG A 157 -7.51 1.19 8.59
CA ARG A 157 -6.84 0.87 7.31
C ARG A 157 -5.96 -0.37 7.43
N TYR A 158 -5.18 -0.46 8.48
CA TYR A 158 -4.36 -1.63 8.78
C TYR A 158 -5.21 -2.90 8.94
N SER A 159 -6.29 -2.81 9.71
CA SER A 159 -7.20 -3.93 9.94
C SER A 159 -7.82 -4.42 8.64
N GLU A 160 -8.24 -3.52 7.76
CA GLU A 160 -8.77 -3.86 6.43
C GLU A 160 -7.70 -4.52 5.54
N ARG A 161 -6.49 -3.96 5.48
CA ARG A 161 -5.37 -4.52 4.70
C ARG A 161 -4.93 -5.90 5.18
N THR A 162 -5.19 -6.23 6.44
CA THR A 162 -4.93 -7.54 7.03
C THR A 162 -6.15 -8.47 7.01
N GLY A 163 -7.23 -8.08 6.32
CA GLY A 163 -8.43 -8.91 6.13
C GLY A 163 -9.38 -8.92 7.34
N ASN A 164 -9.18 -8.04 8.33
CA ASN A 164 -10.03 -7.92 9.50
C ASN A 164 -11.06 -6.80 9.34
N SER A 165 -12.09 -7.05 8.53
CA SER A 165 -13.17 -6.10 8.25
C SER A 165 -13.95 -5.69 9.50
N ALA A 166 -14.11 -6.58 10.48
CA ALA A 166 -14.82 -6.28 11.73
C ALA A 166 -14.09 -5.22 12.56
N ARG A 167 -12.78 -5.38 12.78
CA ARG A 167 -11.96 -4.36 13.46
C ARG A 167 -11.81 -3.09 12.64
N ALA A 168 -11.71 -3.21 11.31
CA ALA A 168 -11.69 -2.05 10.44
C ALA A 168 -12.95 -1.19 10.68
N LEU A 169 -14.12 -1.82 10.71
CA LEU A 169 -15.39 -1.14 10.96
C LEU A 169 -15.46 -0.57 12.39
N GLU A 170 -15.02 -1.34 13.39
CA GLU A 170 -15.00 -0.89 14.78
C GLU A 170 -14.17 0.39 14.95
N TYR A 171 -12.91 0.39 14.50
CA TYR A 171 -12.05 1.58 14.58
C TYR A 171 -12.62 2.77 13.83
N ALA A 172 -13.22 2.54 12.65
CA ALA A 172 -13.87 3.60 11.87
C ALA A 172 -15.08 4.20 12.60
N ARG A 173 -15.90 3.37 13.26
CA ARG A 173 -17.03 3.83 14.09
C ARG A 173 -16.57 4.60 15.31
N ILE A 174 -15.48 4.18 15.97
CA ILE A 174 -14.90 4.90 17.10
C ILE A 174 -14.39 6.27 16.63
N ALA A 175 -13.69 6.34 15.50
CA ALA A 175 -13.21 7.60 14.92
C ALA A 175 -14.37 8.56 14.62
N MET A 176 -15.43 8.07 13.95
CA MET A 176 -16.64 8.84 13.65
C MET A 176 -17.35 9.33 14.94
N LYS A 177 -17.47 8.48 15.96
CA LYS A 177 -18.11 8.85 17.23
C LYS A 177 -17.32 9.93 17.97
N ARG A 178 -15.99 9.88 17.93
CA ARG A 178 -15.10 10.84 18.59
C ARG A 178 -15.11 12.20 17.90
N ALA A 179 -15.16 12.21 16.57
CA ALA A 179 -15.19 13.44 15.78
C ALA A 179 -16.24 13.35 14.65
N PRO A 180 -17.54 13.53 14.96
CA PRO A 180 -18.62 13.35 13.97
C PRO A 180 -18.59 14.33 12.80
N GLN A 181 -17.89 15.46 12.93
CA GLN A 181 -17.75 16.47 11.88
C GLN A 181 -16.41 16.36 11.13
N ASP A 182 -15.55 15.43 11.51
CA ASP A 182 -14.26 15.20 10.85
C ASP A 182 -14.48 14.47 9.52
N GLU A 183 -14.11 15.12 8.41
CA GLU A 183 -14.29 14.57 7.06
C GLU A 183 -13.47 13.29 6.84
N ILE A 184 -12.31 13.13 7.50
CA ILE A 184 -11.45 11.94 7.39
C ILE A 184 -12.12 10.76 8.08
N ALA A 185 -12.68 10.98 9.27
CA ALA A 185 -13.45 9.95 9.98
C ALA A 185 -14.72 9.55 9.20
N GLN A 186 -15.42 10.54 8.63
CA GLN A 186 -16.60 10.30 7.79
C GLN A 186 -16.26 9.47 6.55
N ALA A 187 -15.23 9.88 5.81
CA ALA A 187 -14.77 9.17 4.62
C ALA A 187 -14.32 7.75 4.96
N ARG A 188 -13.61 7.55 6.07
CA ARG A 188 -13.12 6.23 6.45
C ARG A 188 -14.26 5.28 6.81
N LEU A 189 -15.25 5.72 7.58
CA LEU A 189 -16.40 4.87 7.90
C LEU A 189 -17.21 4.53 6.65
N ALA A 190 -17.46 5.51 5.79
CA ALA A 190 -18.14 5.28 4.52
C ALA A 190 -17.38 4.30 3.61
N GLU A 191 -16.06 4.38 3.52
CA GLU A 191 -15.21 3.45 2.75
C GLU A 191 -15.39 2.00 3.23
N VAL A 192 -15.24 1.77 4.54
CA VAL A 192 -15.33 0.43 5.13
C VAL A 192 -16.75 -0.15 4.96
N LEU A 193 -17.78 0.67 5.18
CA LEU A 193 -19.18 0.27 5.03
C LEU A 193 -19.55 0.02 3.56
N ALA A 194 -19.05 0.83 2.63
CA ALA A 194 -19.31 0.67 1.19
C ALA A 194 -18.67 -0.61 0.62
N ALA A 195 -17.51 -1.00 1.15
CA ALA A 195 -16.85 -2.27 0.84
C ALA A 195 -17.53 -3.48 1.50
N SER A 196 -18.47 -3.26 2.44
CA SER A 196 -19.22 -4.34 3.05
C SER A 196 -20.09 -5.05 2.02
N LEU A 197 -20.29 -6.34 2.23
CA LEU A 197 -21.19 -7.16 1.44
C LEU A 197 -22.61 -7.16 2.00
N LYS A 198 -22.83 -6.58 3.19
CA LYS A 198 -24.17 -6.43 3.74
C LYS A 198 -24.84 -5.18 3.17
N ALA A 199 -26.11 -5.30 2.80
CA ALA A 199 -26.84 -4.22 2.12
C ALA A 199 -27.16 -3.04 3.04
N ASP A 200 -27.41 -3.31 4.33
CA ASP A 200 -27.65 -2.32 5.39
C ASP A 200 -26.40 -1.49 5.66
N GLU A 201 -25.22 -2.11 5.79
CA GLU A 201 -23.95 -1.40 5.97
C GLU A 201 -23.64 -0.53 4.74
N ARG A 202 -23.87 -1.04 3.51
CA ARG A 202 -23.72 -0.23 2.29
C ARG A 202 -24.73 0.92 2.21
N ALA A 203 -25.95 0.75 2.73
CA ALA A 203 -26.92 1.82 2.83
C ALA A 203 -26.46 2.90 3.83
N GLU A 204 -25.95 2.50 5.00
CA GLU A 204 -25.32 3.41 5.99
C GLU A 204 -24.17 4.21 5.35
N ALA A 205 -23.33 3.56 4.53
CA ALA A 205 -22.28 4.25 3.78
C ALA A 205 -22.84 5.36 2.88
N ARG A 206 -23.91 5.06 2.12
CA ARG A 206 -24.55 6.03 1.23
C ARG A 206 -25.16 7.19 2.01
N GLU A 207 -25.78 6.94 3.17
CA GLU A 207 -26.32 8.00 4.03
C GLU A 207 -25.21 8.97 4.50
N ILE A 208 -24.08 8.42 4.95
CA ILE A 208 -22.92 9.23 5.34
C ILE A 208 -22.43 10.06 4.16
N LEU A 209 -22.26 9.45 2.99
CA LEU A 209 -21.78 10.16 1.80
C LEU A 209 -22.75 11.24 1.31
N TRP A 210 -24.06 11.01 1.39
CA TRP A 210 -25.06 12.05 1.09
C TRP A 210 -24.97 13.22 2.05
N ALA A 211 -24.77 12.96 3.35
CA ALA A 211 -24.59 14.00 4.35
C ALA A 211 -23.31 14.82 4.10
N VAL A 212 -22.21 14.18 3.67
CA VAL A 212 -20.97 14.86 3.28
C VAL A 212 -21.18 15.67 1.99
N ALA A 213 -21.80 15.09 0.97
CA ALA A 213 -22.06 15.74 -0.31
C ALA A 213 -22.99 16.98 -0.18
N ALA A 214 -23.86 17.00 0.82
CA ALA A 214 -24.72 18.14 1.12
C ALA A 214 -23.96 19.34 1.71
N LYS A 215 -22.82 19.09 2.38
CA LYS A 215 -21.93 20.15 2.85
C LYS A 215 -21.10 20.61 1.65
N ASN A 216 -21.22 21.87 1.23
CA ASN A 216 -20.43 22.46 0.14
C ASN A 216 -18.94 22.67 0.53
N GLY A 217 -18.29 21.63 1.07
CA GLY A 217 -16.91 21.62 1.56
C GLY A 217 -15.94 20.88 0.64
N ALA A 218 -14.70 20.70 1.10
CA ALA A 218 -13.62 20.09 0.33
C ALA A 218 -13.90 18.61 -0.01
N ALA A 219 -14.57 17.87 0.88
CA ALA A 219 -14.93 16.48 0.66
C ALA A 219 -16.13 16.24 -0.28
N ARG A 220 -16.89 17.29 -0.66
CA ARG A 220 -18.12 17.15 -1.45
C ARG A 220 -17.92 16.35 -2.72
N LYS A 221 -16.87 16.68 -3.48
CA LYS A 221 -16.54 16.01 -4.75
C LYS A 221 -16.27 14.52 -4.54
N SER A 222 -15.37 14.19 -3.62
CA SER A 222 -15.01 12.80 -3.29
C SER A 222 -16.23 11.98 -2.84
N ALA A 223 -17.14 12.60 -2.08
CA ALA A 223 -18.36 11.96 -1.63
C ALA A 223 -19.32 11.63 -2.78
N ILE A 224 -19.54 12.58 -3.70
CA ILE A 224 -20.37 12.38 -4.90
C ILE A 224 -19.76 11.31 -5.80
N GLU A 225 -18.46 11.35 -6.04
CA GLU A 225 -17.79 10.33 -6.85
C GLU A 225 -17.87 8.93 -6.20
N SER A 226 -17.81 8.84 -4.87
CA SER A 226 -17.97 7.58 -4.14
C SER A 226 -19.41 7.05 -4.21
N LEU A 227 -20.41 7.94 -4.12
CA LEU A 227 -21.82 7.59 -4.34
C LEU A 227 -22.05 7.03 -5.75
N ALA A 228 -21.44 7.61 -6.77
CA ALA A 228 -21.59 7.15 -8.16
C ALA A 228 -21.06 5.72 -8.39
N ARG A 229 -20.02 5.33 -7.64
CA ARG A 229 -19.44 3.97 -7.65
C ARG A 229 -20.19 2.98 -6.77
N ALA A 230 -21.15 3.45 -5.96
CA ALA A 230 -21.85 2.58 -5.03
C ALA A 230 -22.68 1.53 -5.79
N PRO A 231 -22.68 0.27 -5.30
CA PRO A 231 -23.60 -0.75 -5.77
C PRO A 231 -25.02 -0.49 -5.24
N ASP A 232 -26.00 -1.17 -5.83
CA ASP A 232 -27.42 -1.20 -5.40
C ASP A 232 -28.10 0.18 -5.29
N LEU A 233 -27.77 1.08 -6.21
CA LEU A 233 -28.43 2.39 -6.30
C LEU A 233 -29.84 2.24 -6.89
N THR A 234 -30.83 2.86 -6.25
CA THR A 234 -32.17 3.04 -6.82
C THR A 234 -32.14 3.97 -8.04
N ARG A 235 -33.15 3.91 -8.91
CA ARG A 235 -33.22 4.78 -10.09
C ARG A 235 -33.24 6.28 -9.73
N ASP A 236 -33.88 6.62 -8.62
CA ASP A 236 -33.95 7.99 -8.10
C ASP A 236 -32.58 8.45 -7.58
N GLU A 237 -31.86 7.60 -6.84
CA GLU A 237 -30.49 7.88 -6.42
C GLU A 237 -29.55 8.05 -7.62
N GLN A 238 -29.63 7.17 -8.63
CA GLN A 238 -28.81 7.28 -9.84
C GLN A 238 -29.03 8.62 -10.55
N THR A 239 -30.30 9.04 -10.68
CA THR A 239 -30.67 10.33 -11.29
C THR A 239 -30.11 11.50 -10.48
N LYS A 240 -30.31 11.48 -9.17
CA LYS A 240 -29.82 12.54 -8.27
C LYS A 240 -28.29 12.65 -8.28
N ILE A 241 -27.58 11.52 -8.30
CA ILE A 241 -26.10 11.51 -8.37
C ILE A 241 -25.64 12.07 -9.72
N LEU A 242 -26.29 11.68 -10.82
CA LEU A 242 -25.97 12.20 -12.15
C LEU A 242 -26.12 13.72 -12.21
N ASP A 243 -27.20 14.27 -11.65
CA ASP A 243 -27.39 15.72 -11.56
C ASP A 243 -26.29 16.37 -10.72
N GLN A 244 -25.94 15.79 -9.57
CA GLN A 244 -24.88 16.34 -8.72
C GLN A 244 -23.50 16.31 -9.36
N LEU A 245 -23.15 15.25 -10.10
CA LEU A 245 -21.89 15.15 -10.84
C LEU A 245 -21.74 16.33 -11.83
N HIS A 246 -22.81 16.70 -12.54
CA HIS A 246 -22.78 17.83 -13.48
C HIS A 246 -22.65 19.20 -12.80
N THR A 247 -22.90 19.30 -11.49
CA THR A 247 -22.70 20.55 -10.73
C THR A 247 -21.29 20.71 -10.16
N LEU A 248 -20.41 19.72 -10.32
CA LEU A 248 -19.04 19.77 -9.81
C LEU A 248 -18.20 20.78 -10.60
N ASP A 249 -17.46 21.63 -9.88
CA ASP A 249 -16.51 22.58 -10.46
C ASP A 249 -15.13 22.44 -9.78
N PRO A 250 -14.06 22.10 -10.53
CA PRO A 250 -14.06 21.76 -11.94
C PRO A 250 -14.70 20.38 -12.21
N PHE A 251 -15.47 20.31 -13.30
CA PHE A 251 -15.93 19.06 -13.90
C PHE A 251 -14.77 18.40 -14.66
N THR A 252 -14.41 17.19 -14.28
CA THR A 252 -13.23 16.47 -14.75
C THR A 252 -13.62 15.23 -15.56
N VAL A 253 -12.63 14.61 -16.21
CA VAL A 253 -12.83 13.35 -16.94
C VAL A 253 -13.37 12.24 -16.02
N THR A 254 -12.92 12.18 -14.76
CA THR A 254 -13.42 11.21 -13.78
C THR A 254 -14.92 11.36 -13.56
N ASP A 255 -15.39 12.61 -13.40
CA ASP A 255 -16.81 12.91 -13.20
C ASP A 255 -17.64 12.51 -14.44
N ALA A 256 -17.11 12.78 -15.63
CA ALA A 256 -17.74 12.40 -16.90
C ALA A 256 -17.83 10.87 -17.08
N LEU A 257 -16.79 10.13 -16.72
CA LEU A 257 -16.78 8.67 -16.79
C LEU A 257 -17.76 8.05 -15.80
N LEU A 258 -17.83 8.56 -14.57
CA LEU A 258 -18.81 8.12 -13.58
C LEU A 258 -20.25 8.41 -14.02
N ALA A 259 -20.49 9.59 -14.60
CA ALA A 259 -21.77 9.93 -15.20
C ALA A 259 -22.14 8.98 -16.35
N ALA A 260 -21.17 8.62 -17.20
CA ALA A 260 -21.37 7.65 -18.27
C ALA A 260 -21.75 6.26 -17.73
N ASP A 261 -21.07 5.78 -16.69
CA ASP A 261 -21.36 4.48 -16.05
C ASP A 261 -22.76 4.41 -15.43
N LEU A 262 -23.25 5.54 -14.89
CA LEU A 262 -24.64 5.65 -14.44
C LEU A 262 -25.61 5.61 -15.63
N ARG A 263 -25.34 6.39 -16.68
CA ARG A 263 -26.19 6.42 -17.89
C ARG A 263 -26.26 5.07 -18.58
N LEU A 264 -25.16 4.33 -18.66
CA LEU A 264 -25.11 2.97 -19.24
C LEU A 264 -26.03 1.99 -18.48
N ARG A 265 -26.11 2.12 -17.15
CA ARG A 265 -27.01 1.32 -16.31
C ARG A 265 -28.48 1.74 -16.47
N MET A 266 -28.74 3.04 -16.60
CA MET A 266 -30.09 3.59 -16.68
C MET A 266 -30.74 3.49 -18.07
N GLN A 267 -29.92 3.48 -19.13
CA GLN A 267 -30.33 3.56 -20.54
C GLN A 267 -29.53 2.57 -21.40
N PRO A 268 -29.67 1.24 -21.16
CA PRO A 268 -28.93 0.23 -21.91
C PRO A 268 -29.15 0.31 -23.43
N GLU A 269 -30.31 0.81 -23.87
CA GLU A 269 -30.64 1.07 -25.28
C GLU A 269 -29.74 2.11 -25.95
N ASN A 270 -29.16 3.04 -25.18
CA ASN A 270 -28.33 4.15 -25.68
C ASN A 270 -26.83 3.89 -25.52
N THR A 271 -26.43 2.64 -25.24
CA THR A 271 -25.04 2.28 -24.93
C THR A 271 -24.02 2.81 -25.93
N ALA A 272 -24.27 2.62 -27.24
CA ALA A 272 -23.35 3.07 -28.27
C ALA A 272 -23.20 4.60 -28.30
N LEU A 273 -24.32 5.32 -28.20
CA LEU A 273 -24.35 6.80 -28.18
C LEU A 273 -23.56 7.36 -26.98
N ILE A 274 -23.71 6.76 -25.79
CA ILE A 274 -22.99 7.20 -24.59
C ILE A 274 -21.48 7.08 -24.78
N TYR A 275 -21.00 5.97 -25.35
CA TYR A 275 -19.58 5.81 -25.66
C TYR A 275 -19.09 6.87 -26.66
N ASP A 276 -19.84 7.10 -27.74
CA ASP A 276 -19.50 8.08 -28.77
C ASP A 276 -19.45 9.50 -28.23
N GLU A 277 -20.41 9.90 -27.38
CA GLU A 277 -20.43 11.20 -26.72
C GLU A 277 -19.20 11.44 -25.83
N ILE A 278 -18.82 10.45 -25.02
CA ILE A 278 -17.66 10.52 -24.14
C ILE A 278 -16.36 10.61 -24.95
N ILE A 279 -16.23 9.80 -26.00
CA ILE A 279 -15.08 9.84 -26.91
C ILE A 279 -14.98 11.21 -27.59
N ALA A 280 -16.09 11.74 -28.10
CA ALA A 280 -16.12 13.05 -28.75
C ALA A 280 -15.73 14.20 -27.80
N SER A 281 -16.21 14.15 -26.56
CA SER A 281 -16.02 15.23 -25.58
C SER A 281 -14.62 15.21 -24.93
N TRP A 282 -14.10 14.01 -24.63
CA TRP A 282 -12.91 13.82 -23.80
C TRP A 282 -11.77 13.08 -24.49
N GLY A 283 -11.99 12.38 -25.60
CA GLY A 283 -10.99 11.52 -26.25
C GLY A 283 -9.71 12.25 -26.70
N ALA A 284 -9.78 13.55 -26.95
CA ALA A 284 -8.60 14.37 -27.24
C ALA A 284 -7.90 14.90 -25.97
N LYS A 285 -8.68 15.29 -24.94
CA LYS A 285 -8.21 15.97 -23.72
C LYS A 285 -7.66 15.00 -22.67
N ALA A 286 -8.26 13.82 -22.55
CA ALA A 286 -7.99 12.82 -21.52
C ALA A 286 -7.93 11.41 -22.13
N LYS A 287 -7.17 11.29 -23.23
CA LYS A 287 -7.16 10.07 -24.06
C LYS A 287 -6.84 8.80 -23.26
N LEU A 288 -5.93 8.87 -22.29
CA LEU A 288 -5.49 7.69 -21.53
C LEU A 288 -6.61 7.16 -20.64
N GLU A 289 -7.28 8.05 -19.93
CA GLU A 289 -8.39 7.76 -19.03
C GLU A 289 -9.56 7.15 -19.80
N ILE A 290 -9.90 7.73 -20.96
CA ILE A 290 -10.96 7.19 -21.84
C ILE A 290 -10.60 5.79 -22.35
N VAL A 291 -9.36 5.58 -22.79
CA VAL A 291 -8.93 4.26 -23.30
C VAL A 291 -8.94 3.20 -22.20
N GLN A 292 -8.51 3.53 -20.99
CA GLN A 292 -8.57 2.62 -19.84
C GLN A 292 -10.02 2.25 -19.49
N TRP A 293 -10.90 3.24 -19.49
CA TRP A 293 -12.33 3.03 -19.26
C TRP A 293 -12.98 2.16 -20.35
N LEU A 294 -12.70 2.42 -21.62
CA LEU A 294 -13.19 1.60 -22.73
C LEU A 294 -12.69 0.15 -22.64
N ASN A 295 -11.41 -0.07 -22.29
CA ASN A 295 -10.88 -1.42 -22.07
C ASN A 295 -11.58 -2.14 -20.91
N ALA A 296 -11.85 -1.44 -19.81
CA ALA A 296 -12.60 -2.01 -18.68
C ALA A 296 -14.02 -2.43 -19.07
N HIS A 297 -14.63 -1.70 -20.00
CA HIS A 297 -15.95 -2.01 -20.58
C HIS A 297 -15.89 -2.93 -21.80
N GLN A 298 -14.72 -3.54 -22.08
CA GLN A 298 -14.48 -4.45 -23.21
C GLN A 298 -14.81 -3.82 -24.58
N GLN A 299 -14.74 -2.50 -24.69
CA GLN A 299 -14.94 -1.75 -25.93
C GLN A 299 -13.65 -1.65 -26.74
N PHE A 300 -13.01 -2.80 -26.99
CA PHE A 300 -11.66 -2.87 -27.58
C PHE A 300 -11.61 -2.22 -28.96
N ASN A 301 -12.61 -2.45 -29.82
CA ASN A 301 -12.67 -1.83 -31.16
C ASN A 301 -12.69 -0.28 -31.10
N ARG A 302 -13.34 0.32 -30.09
CA ARG A 302 -13.33 1.76 -29.87
C ARG A 302 -11.96 2.26 -29.43
N VAL A 303 -11.24 1.49 -28.60
CA VAL A 303 -9.84 1.76 -28.25
C VAL A 303 -8.95 1.73 -29.48
N LEU A 304 -9.09 0.71 -30.33
CA LEU A 304 -8.28 0.56 -31.55
C LEU A 304 -8.54 1.67 -32.58
N THR A 305 -9.72 2.30 -32.53
CA THR A 305 -10.07 3.48 -33.33
C THR A 305 -9.48 4.76 -32.73
N LEU A 306 -9.58 4.94 -31.40
CA LEU A 306 -9.13 6.16 -30.71
C LEU A 306 -7.60 6.28 -30.61
N VAL A 307 -6.92 5.14 -30.51
CA VAL A 307 -5.45 5.05 -30.43
C VAL A 307 -4.93 4.50 -31.73
N SER A 308 -4.41 5.35 -32.60
CA SER A 308 -3.90 4.95 -33.93
C SER A 308 -2.72 3.96 -33.84
N PRO A 309 -2.49 3.13 -34.87
CA PRO A 309 -1.31 2.24 -34.96
C PRO A 309 0.04 2.95 -34.81
N GLY A 310 0.11 4.24 -35.16
CA GLY A 310 1.31 5.08 -35.06
C GLY A 310 1.58 5.69 -33.68
N GLU A 311 0.74 5.45 -32.67
CA GLU A 311 0.90 6.01 -31.32
C GLU A 311 2.28 5.64 -30.74
N ARG A 312 2.90 6.59 -30.03
CA ARG A 312 4.26 6.46 -29.47
C ARG A 312 4.28 6.54 -27.94
N ARG A 313 3.24 7.09 -27.32
CA ARG A 313 3.19 7.26 -25.86
C ARG A 313 3.04 5.88 -25.19
N PRO A 314 3.96 5.47 -24.30
CA PRO A 314 4.00 4.10 -23.78
C PRO A 314 2.69 3.64 -23.14
N LYS A 315 2.06 4.46 -22.30
CA LYS A 315 0.81 4.09 -21.60
C LYS A 315 -0.37 3.84 -22.55
N LEU A 316 -0.51 4.66 -23.60
CA LEU A 316 -1.56 4.49 -24.60
C LEU A 316 -1.29 3.28 -25.49
N LEU A 317 -0.02 3.05 -25.81
CA LEU A 317 0.38 1.92 -26.62
C LEU A 317 0.18 0.60 -25.87
N LEU A 318 0.48 0.54 -24.57
CA LEU A 318 0.15 -0.61 -23.70
C LEU A 318 -1.35 -0.91 -23.73
N ALA A 319 -2.19 0.12 -23.52
CA ALA A 319 -3.62 -0.08 -23.53
C ALA A 319 -4.18 -0.50 -24.91
N ARG A 320 -3.56 -0.04 -26.01
CA ARG A 320 -3.85 -0.54 -27.36
C ARG A 320 -3.43 -2.00 -27.53
N LEU A 321 -2.26 -2.41 -27.03
CA LEU A 321 -1.80 -3.80 -27.10
C LEU A 321 -2.72 -4.74 -26.32
N ASP A 322 -3.24 -4.31 -25.16
CA ASP A 322 -4.25 -5.07 -24.42
C ASP A 322 -5.55 -5.24 -25.21
N ALA A 323 -6.01 -4.17 -25.88
CA ALA A 323 -7.19 -4.24 -26.77
C ALA A 323 -6.96 -5.17 -27.96
N LEU A 324 -5.79 -5.11 -28.62
CA LEU A 324 -5.43 -6.02 -29.71
C LEU A 324 -5.38 -7.48 -29.23
N ALA A 325 -4.84 -7.72 -28.04
CA ALA A 325 -4.72 -9.06 -27.49
C ALA A 325 -6.08 -9.65 -27.11
N ALA A 326 -7.00 -8.83 -26.56
CA ALA A 326 -8.36 -9.25 -26.27
C ALA A 326 -9.15 -9.60 -27.55
N GLU A 327 -8.96 -8.83 -28.62
CA GLU A 327 -9.53 -9.09 -29.95
C GLU A 327 -8.74 -10.14 -30.76
N GLN A 328 -7.70 -10.76 -30.17
CA GLN A 328 -6.85 -11.76 -30.82
C GLN A 328 -6.19 -11.29 -32.13
N ARG A 329 -5.95 -9.98 -32.27
CA ARG A 329 -5.29 -9.34 -33.44
C ARG A 329 -3.77 -9.42 -33.31
N TRP A 330 -3.27 -10.65 -33.26
CA TRP A 330 -1.87 -11.00 -32.99
C TRP A 330 -0.87 -10.40 -33.97
N ASP A 331 -1.21 -10.35 -35.26
CA ASP A 331 -0.30 -9.85 -36.30
C ASP A 331 -0.07 -8.33 -36.20
N GLU A 332 -1.07 -7.59 -35.71
CA GLU A 332 -0.92 -6.16 -35.43
C GLU A 332 -0.09 -5.88 -34.20
N ILE A 333 -0.12 -6.76 -33.19
CA ILE A 333 0.79 -6.70 -32.04
C ILE A 333 2.22 -6.88 -32.54
N GLU A 334 2.48 -7.90 -33.36
CA GLU A 334 3.80 -8.18 -33.92
C GLU A 334 4.32 -7.00 -34.76
N THR A 335 3.47 -6.46 -35.63
CA THR A 335 3.79 -5.28 -36.44
C THR A 335 4.12 -4.08 -35.56
N THR A 336 3.33 -3.86 -34.50
CA THR A 336 3.54 -2.76 -33.56
C THR A 336 4.88 -2.93 -32.84
N LEU A 337 5.16 -4.09 -32.26
CA LEU A 337 6.40 -4.36 -31.50
C LEU A 337 7.67 -4.37 -32.36
N SER A 338 7.53 -4.48 -33.68
CA SER A 338 8.65 -4.45 -34.64
C SER A 338 9.05 -3.03 -35.06
N ARG A 339 8.28 -2.02 -34.66
CA ARG A 339 8.56 -0.61 -34.96
C ARG A 339 9.82 -0.13 -34.23
N LYS A 340 10.77 0.44 -34.99
CA LYS A 340 12.04 0.98 -34.47
C LYS A 340 11.89 2.32 -33.74
N ASP A 341 10.76 3.03 -33.94
CA ASP A 341 10.52 4.34 -33.36
C ASP A 341 9.89 4.28 -31.95
N LEU A 342 9.70 3.08 -31.39
CA LEU A 342 9.13 2.89 -30.07
C LEU A 342 10.17 3.14 -28.97
N THR A 343 9.86 4.05 -28.06
CA THR A 343 10.60 4.24 -26.81
C THR A 343 10.06 3.31 -25.72
N PHE A 344 9.81 2.04 -26.05
CA PHE A 344 9.45 1.06 -25.04
C PHE A 344 10.68 0.53 -24.33
N ASP A 345 10.51 0.23 -23.05
CA ASP A 345 11.48 -0.59 -22.36
C ASP A 345 11.55 -1.96 -23.05
N SER A 346 12.75 -2.43 -23.34
CA SER A 346 12.97 -3.72 -24.00
C SER A 346 12.35 -4.89 -23.22
N VAL A 347 12.23 -4.77 -21.89
CA VAL A 347 11.54 -5.76 -21.04
C VAL A 347 10.07 -5.86 -21.41
N VAL A 348 9.41 -4.72 -21.64
CA VAL A 348 8.00 -4.67 -22.04
C VAL A 348 7.83 -5.33 -23.41
N VAL A 349 8.70 -5.02 -24.37
CA VAL A 349 8.62 -5.59 -25.72
C VAL A 349 8.74 -7.12 -25.68
N GLU A 350 9.74 -7.65 -25.00
CA GLU A 350 9.94 -9.10 -24.91
C GLU A 350 8.82 -9.79 -24.11
N ALA A 351 8.27 -9.15 -23.07
CA ALA A 351 7.12 -9.68 -22.34
C ALA A 351 5.86 -9.80 -23.23
N PHE A 352 5.58 -8.81 -24.08
CA PHE A 352 4.46 -8.91 -25.03
C PHE A 352 4.72 -9.92 -26.15
N ARG A 353 5.96 -10.09 -26.61
CA ARG A 353 6.33 -11.17 -27.54
C ARG A 353 6.11 -12.54 -26.91
N ALA A 354 6.42 -12.69 -25.63
CA ALA A 354 6.16 -13.92 -24.90
C ALA A 354 4.67 -14.24 -24.81
N ARG A 355 3.83 -13.24 -24.53
CA ARG A 355 2.36 -13.38 -24.56
C ARG A 355 1.85 -13.75 -25.96
N LEU A 356 2.37 -13.11 -27.00
CA LEU A 356 2.03 -13.41 -28.40
C LEU A 356 2.38 -14.85 -28.78
N ALA A 357 3.59 -15.29 -28.43
CA ALA A 357 4.06 -16.65 -28.66
C ALA A 357 3.18 -17.68 -27.92
N ALA A 358 2.83 -17.44 -26.65
CA ALA A 358 1.97 -18.32 -25.88
C ALA A 358 0.55 -18.46 -26.45
N ALA A 359 0.03 -17.43 -27.13
CA ALA A 359 -1.29 -17.44 -27.76
C ALA A 359 -1.32 -18.20 -29.11
N ARG A 360 -0.16 -18.47 -29.72
CA ARG A 360 -0.06 -19.20 -30.99
C ARG A 360 0.25 -20.69 -30.72
N PRO A 361 -0.61 -21.65 -31.13
CA PRO A 361 -0.46 -23.09 -30.81
C PRO A 361 0.83 -23.78 -31.31
N LEU A 362 1.71 -23.06 -32.01
CA LEU A 362 2.88 -23.59 -32.72
C LEU A 362 4.20 -22.93 -32.29
N SER A 363 4.20 -21.98 -31.35
CA SER A 363 5.42 -21.29 -30.92
C SER A 363 5.99 -21.93 -29.64
N LEU A 364 7.19 -22.51 -29.75
CA LEU A 364 8.00 -22.94 -28.62
C LEU A 364 8.77 -21.77 -27.97
N ASP A 365 8.55 -20.54 -28.42
CA ASP A 365 9.41 -19.38 -28.14
C ASP A 365 8.93 -18.54 -26.96
N ALA A 366 7.74 -18.82 -26.41
CA ALA A 366 7.16 -18.02 -25.33
C ALA A 366 8.06 -17.97 -24.10
N GLU A 367 8.62 -19.11 -23.70
CA GLU A 367 9.55 -19.18 -22.59
C GLU A 367 10.87 -18.46 -22.90
N GLU A 368 11.37 -18.53 -24.13
CA GLU A 368 12.58 -17.81 -24.54
C GLU A 368 12.41 -16.29 -24.39
N HIS A 369 11.29 -15.75 -24.88
CA HIS A 369 10.96 -14.33 -24.74
C HIS A 369 10.81 -13.91 -23.28
N TRP A 370 10.18 -14.74 -22.44
CA TRP A 370 10.11 -14.47 -20.99
C TRP A 370 11.49 -14.45 -20.33
N ASN A 371 12.35 -15.44 -20.63
CA ASN A 371 13.70 -15.51 -20.10
C ASN A 371 14.55 -14.31 -20.55
N LYS A 372 14.36 -13.86 -21.79
CA LYS A 372 15.00 -12.65 -22.31
C LYS A 372 14.50 -11.40 -21.60
N ALA A 373 13.20 -11.27 -21.34
CA ALA A 373 12.64 -10.17 -20.56
C ALA A 373 13.21 -10.13 -19.14
N ILE A 374 13.31 -11.28 -18.45
CA ILE A 374 13.95 -11.39 -17.13
C ILE A 374 15.42 -10.99 -17.20
N THR A 375 16.14 -11.40 -18.24
CA THR A 375 17.55 -11.05 -18.43
C THR A 375 17.74 -9.55 -18.62
N LEU A 376 16.92 -8.94 -19.47
CA LEU A 376 16.92 -7.50 -19.75
C LEU A 376 16.52 -6.66 -18.52
N ALA A 377 15.63 -7.18 -17.67
CA ALA A 377 15.26 -6.53 -16.42
C ALA A 377 16.46 -6.47 -15.44
N GLY A 378 17.42 -7.39 -15.57
CA GLY A 378 18.61 -7.40 -14.72
C GLY A 378 18.23 -7.46 -13.24
N ASN A 379 18.79 -6.55 -12.44
CA ASN A 379 18.43 -6.37 -11.04
C ASN A 379 17.66 -5.05 -10.82
N ASP A 380 17.06 -4.49 -11.87
CA ASP A 380 16.24 -3.29 -11.77
C ASP A 380 14.90 -3.62 -11.10
N SER A 381 14.71 -3.14 -9.88
CA SER A 381 13.50 -3.39 -9.08
C SER A 381 12.22 -2.94 -9.78
N SER A 382 12.23 -1.80 -10.47
CA SER A 382 11.02 -1.27 -11.13
C SER A 382 10.59 -2.18 -12.28
N LYS A 383 11.56 -2.64 -13.08
CA LYS A 383 11.30 -3.56 -14.20
C LYS A 383 10.85 -4.93 -13.71
N LEU A 384 11.48 -5.47 -12.67
CA LEU A 384 11.11 -6.76 -12.11
C LEU A 384 9.73 -6.74 -11.44
N ARG A 385 9.36 -5.65 -10.74
CA ARG A 385 7.99 -5.46 -10.20
C ARG A 385 6.95 -5.51 -11.32
N TRP A 386 7.17 -4.74 -12.39
CA TRP A 386 6.25 -4.71 -13.54
C TRP A 386 6.18 -6.07 -14.25
N LEU A 387 7.33 -6.69 -14.54
CA LEU A 387 7.41 -7.96 -15.27
C LEU A 387 6.74 -9.10 -14.50
N GLY A 388 6.95 -9.18 -13.18
CA GLY A 388 6.33 -10.20 -12.34
C GLY A 388 4.80 -10.09 -12.33
N ALA A 389 4.28 -8.87 -12.17
CA ALA A 389 2.84 -8.61 -12.23
C ALA A 389 2.24 -8.90 -13.61
N PHE A 390 2.94 -8.52 -14.69
CA PHE A 390 2.50 -8.76 -16.05
C PHE A 390 2.49 -10.26 -16.40
N ALA A 391 3.51 -11.02 -15.97
CA ALA A 391 3.55 -12.46 -16.14
C ALA A 391 2.41 -13.17 -15.36
N GLU A 392 2.15 -12.77 -14.12
CA GLU A 392 1.03 -13.28 -13.30
C GLU A 392 -0.32 -13.00 -14.00
N GLN A 393 -0.52 -11.80 -14.56
CA GLN A 393 -1.72 -11.44 -15.33
C GLN A 393 -1.88 -12.29 -16.59
N CYS A 394 -0.79 -12.63 -17.27
CA CYS A 394 -0.81 -13.48 -18.46
C CYS A 394 -1.01 -14.97 -18.14
N GLY A 395 -1.06 -15.35 -16.85
CA GLY A 395 -1.10 -16.75 -16.41
C GLY A 395 0.24 -17.48 -16.54
N ALA A 396 1.35 -16.76 -16.78
CA ALA A 396 2.69 -17.32 -16.84
C ALA A 396 3.27 -17.46 -15.42
N ASP A 397 2.64 -18.31 -14.60
CA ASP A 397 2.84 -18.37 -13.15
C ASP A 397 4.29 -18.72 -12.76
N GLU A 398 4.95 -19.64 -13.47
CA GLU A 398 6.36 -19.99 -13.22
C GLU A 398 7.32 -18.85 -13.54
N ILE A 399 7.03 -18.06 -14.58
CA ILE A 399 7.81 -16.88 -14.97
C ILE A 399 7.65 -15.78 -13.93
N ALA A 400 6.41 -15.55 -13.49
CA ALA A 400 6.12 -14.61 -12.41
C ALA A 400 6.88 -15.01 -11.13
N LEU A 401 6.87 -16.30 -10.77
CA LEU A 401 7.57 -16.82 -9.59
C LEU A 401 9.08 -16.59 -9.69
N ARG A 402 9.72 -16.94 -10.81
CA ARG A 402 11.14 -16.68 -11.06
C ARG A 402 11.48 -15.19 -10.97
N THR A 403 10.60 -14.33 -11.51
CA THR A 403 10.77 -12.88 -11.49
C THR A 403 10.71 -12.34 -10.06
N PHE A 404 9.73 -12.76 -9.25
CA PHE A 404 9.64 -12.37 -7.85
C PHE A 404 10.79 -12.93 -7.00
N GLN A 405 11.28 -14.14 -7.28
CA GLN A 405 12.48 -14.68 -6.62
C GLN A 405 13.72 -13.81 -6.89
N ARG A 406 13.87 -13.32 -8.12
CA ARG A 406 14.96 -12.41 -8.48
C ARG A 406 14.79 -11.05 -7.81
N LEU A 407 13.56 -10.51 -7.80
CA LEU A 407 13.22 -9.26 -7.13
C LEU A 407 13.54 -9.31 -5.63
N GLY A 408 13.26 -10.44 -4.97
CA GLY A 408 13.55 -10.65 -3.55
C GLY A 408 15.03 -10.70 -3.18
N ARG A 409 15.96 -10.60 -4.15
CA ARG A 409 17.39 -10.39 -3.87
C ARG A 409 17.70 -8.94 -3.45
N SER A 410 16.81 -8.01 -3.77
CA SER A 410 16.84 -6.63 -3.29
C SER A 410 16.21 -6.57 -1.88
N PRO A 411 16.94 -6.11 -0.85
CA PRO A 411 16.38 -5.96 0.49
C PRO A 411 15.15 -5.05 0.53
N ALA A 412 15.13 -3.99 -0.28
CA ALA A 412 14.02 -3.04 -0.36
C ALA A 412 12.73 -3.65 -0.95
N ASP A 413 12.85 -4.76 -1.67
CA ASP A 413 11.72 -5.41 -2.37
C ASP A 413 11.34 -6.76 -1.78
N THR A 414 12.06 -7.20 -0.75
CA THR A 414 11.95 -8.57 -0.24
C THR A 414 10.53 -8.86 0.24
N SER A 415 9.87 -7.91 0.91
CA SER A 415 8.50 -8.04 1.40
C SER A 415 7.50 -8.25 0.23
N LEU A 416 7.54 -7.38 -0.77
CA LEU A 416 6.70 -7.46 -1.98
C LEU A 416 6.96 -8.75 -2.76
N ALA A 417 8.23 -9.13 -2.92
CA ALA A 417 8.64 -10.34 -3.60
C ALA A 417 8.11 -11.60 -2.91
N LEU A 418 8.23 -11.71 -1.59
CA LEU A 418 7.69 -12.84 -0.83
C LEU A 418 6.16 -12.89 -0.91
N ALA A 419 5.47 -11.74 -0.87
CA ALA A 419 4.03 -11.69 -1.03
C ALA A 419 3.57 -12.21 -2.42
N GLY A 420 4.27 -11.83 -3.49
CA GLY A 420 4.03 -12.36 -4.85
C GLY A 420 4.28 -13.86 -4.94
N GLN A 421 5.42 -14.34 -4.43
CA GLN A 421 5.75 -15.76 -4.38
C GLN A 421 4.69 -16.56 -3.59
N GLN A 422 4.22 -16.03 -2.46
CA GLN A 422 3.22 -16.69 -1.62
C GLN A 422 1.88 -16.85 -2.35
N ARG A 423 1.42 -15.83 -3.10
CA ARG A 423 0.18 -15.94 -3.90
C ARG A 423 0.31 -17.01 -4.98
N LEU A 424 1.42 -17.02 -5.70
CA LEU A 424 1.67 -18.00 -6.76
C LEU A 424 1.75 -19.42 -6.21
N ALA A 425 2.49 -19.64 -5.12
CA ALA A 425 2.59 -20.95 -4.48
C ALA A 425 1.21 -21.50 -4.04
N VAL A 426 0.34 -20.63 -3.51
CA VAL A 426 -1.04 -21.00 -3.16
C VAL A 426 -1.87 -21.30 -4.40
N LYS A 427 -1.74 -20.49 -5.47
CA LYS A 427 -2.46 -20.66 -6.74
C LYS A 427 -2.12 -21.98 -7.43
N ILE A 428 -0.86 -22.39 -7.41
CA ILE A 428 -0.40 -23.67 -8.00
C ILE A 428 -0.51 -24.84 -7.02
N HIS A 429 -1.09 -24.61 -5.83
CA HIS A 429 -1.30 -25.62 -4.79
C HIS A 429 -0.04 -26.30 -4.25
N ASP A 430 1.12 -25.63 -4.29
CA ASP A 430 2.36 -26.13 -3.71
C ASP A 430 2.52 -25.69 -2.24
N ILE A 431 2.00 -26.51 -1.32
CA ILE A 431 2.05 -26.25 0.13
C ILE A 431 3.48 -26.27 0.66
N SER A 432 4.37 -27.06 0.07
CA SER A 432 5.77 -27.12 0.50
C SER A 432 6.50 -25.82 0.18
N ALA A 433 6.35 -25.30 -1.04
CA ALA A 433 6.86 -23.99 -1.42
C ALA A 433 6.22 -22.87 -0.58
N ALA A 434 4.89 -22.91 -0.41
CA ALA A 434 4.15 -21.94 0.40
C ALA A 434 4.66 -21.90 1.85
N ARG A 435 4.97 -23.05 2.45
CA ARG A 435 5.58 -23.16 3.78
C ARG A 435 6.95 -22.48 3.83
N THR A 436 7.85 -22.81 2.90
CA THR A 436 9.20 -22.23 2.88
C THR A 436 9.17 -20.72 2.70
N ILE A 437 8.24 -20.20 1.89
CA ILE A 437 8.03 -18.75 1.73
C ILE A 437 7.52 -18.14 3.04
N ALA A 438 6.54 -18.76 3.70
CA ALA A 438 6.01 -18.30 4.98
C ALA A 438 7.09 -18.26 6.09
N GLU A 439 7.98 -19.26 6.14
CA GLU A 439 9.12 -19.27 7.07
C GLU A 439 10.08 -18.11 6.82
N LYS A 440 10.38 -17.79 5.55
CA LYS A 440 11.18 -16.61 5.18
C LYS A 440 10.49 -15.31 5.60
N THR A 441 9.18 -15.18 5.37
CA THR A 441 8.41 -14.01 5.80
C THR A 441 8.44 -13.87 7.33
N LEU A 442 8.28 -14.97 8.07
CA LEU A 442 8.37 -14.95 9.53
C LEU A 442 9.78 -14.58 10.02
N ALA A 443 10.84 -15.01 9.33
CA ALA A 443 12.20 -14.64 9.69
C ALA A 443 12.48 -13.13 9.58
N LEU A 444 11.81 -12.43 8.65
CA LEU A 444 11.90 -10.97 8.53
C LEU A 444 11.12 -10.25 9.64
N HIS A 445 10.01 -10.84 10.09
CA HIS A 445 9.11 -10.24 11.06
C HIS A 445 8.66 -11.26 12.11
N ALA A 446 9.58 -11.68 12.98
CA ALA A 446 9.35 -12.77 13.93
C ALA A 446 8.18 -12.53 14.90
N ALA A 447 7.83 -11.27 15.17
CA ALA A 447 6.73 -10.89 16.04
C ALA A 447 5.36 -10.82 15.34
N ASP A 448 5.29 -10.98 14.01
CA ASP A 448 4.03 -10.89 13.27
C ASP A 448 3.14 -12.12 13.55
N PRO A 449 1.99 -11.95 14.23
CA PRO A 449 1.10 -13.06 14.53
C PRO A 449 0.51 -13.72 13.26
N ASN A 450 0.36 -13.00 12.15
CA ASN A 450 -0.13 -13.56 10.90
C ASN A 450 0.93 -14.45 10.24
N ALA A 451 2.20 -14.02 10.24
CA ALA A 451 3.31 -14.83 9.75
C ALA A 451 3.48 -16.10 10.61
N GLN A 452 3.38 -15.97 11.95
CA GLN A 452 3.41 -17.11 12.87
C GLN A 452 2.28 -18.09 12.59
N ASN A 453 1.05 -17.58 12.42
CA ASN A 453 -0.11 -18.41 12.10
C ASN A 453 0.07 -19.15 10.76
N ARG A 454 0.53 -18.45 9.72
CA ARG A 454 0.72 -19.02 8.38
C ARG A 454 1.73 -20.17 8.37
N VAL A 455 2.84 -20.00 9.09
CA VAL A 455 3.83 -21.07 9.27
C VAL A 455 3.21 -22.26 10.02
N ALA A 456 2.50 -22.00 11.12
CA ALA A 456 1.82 -23.05 11.87
C ALA A 456 0.79 -23.80 11.01
N TYR A 457 0.00 -23.08 10.23
CA TYR A 457 -1.00 -23.63 9.31
C TYR A 457 -0.38 -24.60 8.31
N TYR A 458 0.66 -24.18 7.58
CA TYR A 458 1.29 -25.06 6.60
C TYR A 458 2.05 -26.22 7.24
N ASN A 459 2.66 -26.02 8.41
CA ASN A 459 3.27 -27.10 9.18
C ASN A 459 2.23 -28.17 9.57
N LEU A 460 1.05 -27.76 10.02
CA LEU A 460 -0.03 -28.67 10.43
C LEU A 460 -0.69 -29.40 9.25
N LEU A 461 -0.80 -28.75 8.08
CA LEU A 461 -1.21 -29.42 6.85
C LEU A 461 -0.23 -30.52 6.46
N LEU A 462 1.07 -30.24 6.55
CA LEU A 462 2.17 -31.17 6.26
C LEU A 462 2.53 -32.11 7.42
N GLU A 463 1.78 -32.07 8.53
CA GLU A 463 1.99 -32.88 9.74
C GLU A 463 3.40 -32.74 10.35
N LYS A 464 4.02 -31.57 10.23
CA LYS A 464 5.34 -31.25 10.79
C LYS A 464 5.23 -30.62 12.18
N ASP A 465 5.98 -31.16 13.14
CA ASP A 465 6.06 -30.67 14.52
C ASP A 465 4.69 -30.31 15.12
N VAL A 466 3.71 -31.22 14.97
CA VAL A 466 2.29 -30.97 15.29
C VAL A 466 2.11 -30.39 16.69
N SER A 467 2.82 -30.93 17.69
CA SER A 467 2.72 -30.45 19.08
C SER A 467 3.16 -28.98 19.24
N ALA A 468 4.31 -28.61 18.68
CA ALA A 468 4.83 -27.25 18.78
C ALA A 468 3.93 -26.24 18.04
N ASN A 469 3.48 -26.60 16.84
CA ASN A 469 2.59 -25.75 16.05
C ASN A 469 1.19 -25.64 16.67
N ALA A 470 0.69 -26.69 17.32
CA ALA A 470 -0.55 -26.64 18.07
C ALA A 470 -0.48 -25.70 19.28
N THR A 471 0.63 -25.73 20.04
CA THR A 471 0.88 -24.78 21.13
C THR A 471 0.87 -23.35 20.61
N LYS A 472 1.57 -23.08 19.50
CA LYS A 472 1.59 -21.76 18.86
C LYS A 472 0.20 -21.31 18.40
N ALA A 473 -0.58 -22.21 17.78
CA ALA A 473 -1.94 -21.90 17.35
C ALA A 473 -2.85 -21.56 18.54
N LYS A 474 -2.73 -22.30 19.66
CA LYS A 474 -3.46 -22.01 20.90
C LYS A 474 -3.09 -20.65 21.50
N GLU A 475 -1.79 -20.32 21.54
CA GLU A 475 -1.32 -18.99 21.99
C GLU A 475 -1.91 -17.85 21.14
N LEU A 476 -1.96 -18.03 19.82
CA LEU A 476 -2.50 -17.04 18.89
C LEU A 476 -4.01 -16.83 19.08
N VAL A 477 -4.78 -17.91 19.26
CA VAL A 477 -6.22 -17.80 19.56
C VAL A 477 -6.45 -17.16 20.92
N ALA A 478 -5.69 -17.53 21.95
CA ALA A 478 -5.81 -16.93 23.29
C ALA A 478 -5.57 -15.41 23.26
N LYS A 479 -4.60 -14.95 22.45
CA LYS A 479 -4.29 -13.52 22.30
C LYS A 479 -5.24 -12.79 21.35
N TYR A 480 -5.77 -13.46 20.34
CA TYR A 480 -6.62 -12.87 19.31
C TYR A 480 -7.86 -13.73 19.03
N PRO A 481 -8.79 -13.86 20.01
CA PRO A 481 -9.90 -14.82 19.94
C PRO A 481 -10.89 -14.54 18.81
N ASP A 482 -10.97 -13.30 18.31
CA ASP A 482 -11.90 -12.95 17.23
C ASP A 482 -11.35 -13.25 15.83
N ARG A 483 -10.08 -13.67 15.70
CA ARG A 483 -9.47 -13.96 14.40
C ARG A 483 -9.82 -15.36 13.94
N LEU A 484 -10.79 -15.45 13.01
CA LEU A 484 -11.22 -16.71 12.43
C LEU A 484 -10.06 -17.53 11.84
N GLU A 485 -9.12 -16.90 11.15
CA GLU A 485 -7.95 -17.59 10.58
C GLU A 485 -7.17 -18.36 11.67
N PHE A 486 -6.98 -17.76 12.84
CA PHE A 486 -6.21 -18.38 13.93
C PHE A 486 -7.00 -19.52 14.56
N ARG A 487 -8.32 -19.36 14.68
CA ARG A 487 -9.24 -20.40 15.13
C ARG A 487 -9.28 -21.58 14.17
N VAL A 488 -9.25 -21.33 12.86
CA VAL A 488 -9.15 -22.36 11.82
C VAL A 488 -7.84 -23.14 11.95
N THR A 489 -6.70 -22.46 12.12
CA THR A 489 -5.40 -23.13 12.37
C THR A 489 -5.42 -23.94 13.66
N ALA A 490 -6.02 -23.42 14.73
CA ALA A 490 -6.16 -24.15 15.99
C ALA A 490 -7.09 -25.37 15.85
N ALA A 491 -8.17 -25.26 15.08
CA ALA A 491 -9.05 -26.39 14.77
C ALA A 491 -8.30 -27.48 14.00
N LEU A 492 -7.50 -27.10 12.99
CA LEU A 492 -6.64 -28.03 12.26
C LEU A 492 -5.63 -28.70 13.22
N ALA A 493 -5.01 -27.94 14.12
CA ALA A 493 -4.11 -28.49 15.12
C ALA A 493 -4.80 -29.54 16.01
N LEU A 494 -6.01 -29.25 16.47
CA LEU A 494 -6.79 -30.14 17.32
C LEU A 494 -7.24 -31.40 16.58
N LEU A 495 -7.60 -31.29 15.29
CA LEU A 495 -7.85 -32.45 14.42
C LEU A 495 -6.61 -33.35 14.29
N ARG A 496 -5.41 -32.75 14.10
CA ARG A 496 -4.15 -33.51 14.09
C ARG A 496 -3.78 -34.12 15.43
N GLN A 497 -4.32 -33.60 16.54
CA GLN A 497 -4.17 -34.15 17.89
C GLN A 497 -5.25 -35.16 18.26
N HIS A 498 -6.15 -35.52 17.34
CA HIS A 498 -7.30 -36.40 17.59
C HIS A 498 -8.25 -35.86 18.67
N ASP A 499 -8.41 -34.54 18.76
CA ASP A 499 -9.39 -33.86 19.62
C ASP A 499 -10.44 -33.13 18.77
N PRO A 500 -11.38 -33.87 18.15
CA PRO A 500 -12.36 -33.28 17.25
C PRO A 500 -13.38 -32.38 17.99
N GLY A 501 -13.70 -32.69 19.25
CA GLY A 501 -14.63 -31.90 20.06
C GLY A 501 -14.13 -30.48 20.28
N SER A 502 -12.87 -30.33 20.72
CA SER A 502 -12.25 -29.01 20.85
C SER A 502 -12.05 -28.33 19.50
N ALA A 503 -11.78 -29.10 18.43
CA ALA A 503 -11.66 -28.54 17.08
C ALA A 503 -12.97 -27.89 16.63
N LEU A 504 -14.10 -28.55 16.86
CA LEU A 504 -15.41 -27.99 16.53
C LEU A 504 -15.77 -26.79 17.42
N ALA A 505 -15.39 -26.82 18.70
CA ALA A 505 -15.56 -25.69 19.62
C ALA A 505 -14.85 -24.41 19.13
N GLN A 506 -13.76 -24.53 18.35
CA GLN A 506 -13.13 -23.38 17.70
C GLN A 506 -14.05 -22.65 16.73
N PHE A 507 -15.24 -23.15 16.39
CA PHE A 507 -16.20 -22.47 15.51
C PHE A 507 -17.44 -21.94 16.25
N GLN A 508 -17.57 -22.14 17.56
CA GLN A 508 -18.73 -21.72 18.37
C GLN A 508 -18.71 -20.23 18.80
N GLY A 509 -18.24 -19.33 17.92
CA GLY A 509 -18.04 -17.91 18.25
C GLY A 509 -19.00 -16.97 17.50
N PRO A 510 -18.58 -15.72 17.19
CA PRO A 510 -19.36 -14.81 16.35
C PRO A 510 -19.80 -15.48 15.05
N PRO A 511 -20.98 -15.13 14.50
CA PRO A 511 -21.48 -15.72 13.26
C PRO A 511 -20.45 -15.69 12.13
N ILE A 512 -20.21 -16.85 11.51
CA ILE A 512 -19.24 -17.00 10.42
C ILE A 512 -19.99 -17.03 9.08
N GLU A 513 -19.66 -16.10 8.19
CA GLU A 513 -20.20 -16.06 6.83
C GLU A 513 -19.39 -16.99 5.91
N TRP A 514 -19.65 -18.31 6.00
CA TRP A 514 -18.89 -19.34 5.28
C TRP A 514 -18.81 -19.17 3.77
N ALA A 515 -19.80 -18.55 3.13
CA ALA A 515 -19.76 -18.27 1.69
C ALA A 515 -18.57 -17.39 1.26
N LYS A 516 -18.02 -16.58 2.18
CA LYS A 516 -16.94 -15.62 1.92
C LYS A 516 -15.58 -16.10 2.41
N THR A 517 -15.52 -17.28 3.03
CA THR A 517 -14.26 -17.81 3.54
C THR A 517 -13.52 -18.63 2.48
N PRO A 518 -12.18 -18.71 2.56
CA PRO A 518 -11.39 -19.56 1.69
C PRO A 518 -11.91 -21.01 1.66
N PRO A 519 -11.89 -21.69 0.49
CA PRO A 519 -12.28 -23.09 0.38
C PRO A 519 -11.56 -23.99 1.41
N SER A 520 -10.29 -23.73 1.69
CA SER A 520 -9.49 -24.49 2.64
C SER A 520 -9.97 -24.39 4.09
N TRP A 521 -10.48 -23.23 4.50
CA TRP A 521 -11.03 -23.05 5.85
C TRP A 521 -12.34 -23.82 6.01
N ARG A 522 -13.17 -23.82 4.95
CA ARG A 522 -14.38 -24.64 4.90
C ARG A 522 -14.07 -26.12 4.93
N ALA A 523 -12.99 -26.55 4.27
CA ALA A 523 -12.55 -27.95 4.33
C ALA A 523 -12.16 -28.36 5.76
N ILE A 524 -11.44 -27.53 6.50
CA ILE A 524 -11.10 -27.80 7.91
C ILE A 524 -12.36 -27.84 8.79
N TYR A 525 -13.31 -26.93 8.58
CA TYR A 525 -14.57 -26.96 9.31
C TYR A 525 -15.42 -28.19 8.98
N ALA A 526 -15.50 -28.57 7.69
CA ALA A 526 -16.16 -29.80 7.26
C ALA A 526 -15.52 -31.03 7.89
N ALA A 527 -14.19 -31.09 7.94
CA ALA A 527 -13.45 -32.17 8.61
C ALA A 527 -13.76 -32.22 10.12
N ALA A 528 -13.87 -31.06 10.79
CA ALA A 528 -14.29 -31.01 12.19
C ALA A 528 -15.73 -31.50 12.40
N LEU A 529 -16.67 -31.14 11.53
CA LEU A 529 -18.04 -31.65 11.58
C LEU A 529 -18.09 -33.17 11.36
N MET A 530 -17.36 -33.68 10.35
CA MET A 530 -17.28 -35.11 10.05
C MET A 530 -16.71 -35.91 11.23
N ALA A 531 -15.68 -35.38 11.89
CA ALA A 531 -15.04 -36.03 13.03
C ALA A 531 -15.87 -35.98 14.34
N ASN A 532 -16.96 -35.22 14.37
CA ASN A 532 -17.94 -35.17 15.48
C ASN A 532 -19.30 -35.78 15.08
N ASP A 533 -19.33 -36.65 14.07
CA ASP A 533 -20.56 -37.32 13.58
C ASP A 533 -21.67 -36.37 13.07
N GLU A 534 -21.34 -35.10 12.76
CA GLU A 534 -22.29 -34.12 12.22
C GLU A 534 -22.41 -34.20 10.68
N ALA A 535 -22.63 -35.41 10.16
CA ALA A 535 -22.55 -35.71 8.73
C ALA A 535 -23.47 -34.86 7.84
N THR A 536 -24.68 -34.54 8.30
CA THR A 536 -25.63 -33.72 7.53
C THR A 536 -25.10 -32.31 7.28
N ARG A 537 -24.61 -31.64 8.33
CA ARG A 537 -24.03 -30.28 8.24
C ARG A 537 -22.73 -30.29 7.44
N ALA A 538 -21.90 -31.32 7.62
CA ALA A 538 -20.70 -31.49 6.82
C ALA A 538 -21.03 -31.60 5.32
N ASN A 539 -21.99 -32.44 4.94
CA ASN A 539 -22.40 -32.64 3.55
C ASN A 539 -22.96 -31.37 2.90
N GLU A 540 -23.70 -30.55 3.65
CA GLU A 540 -24.16 -29.25 3.17
C GLU A 540 -23.00 -28.30 2.90
N LEU A 541 -22.05 -28.21 3.83
CA LEU A 541 -20.88 -27.35 3.67
C LEU A 541 -19.99 -27.78 2.49
N LEU A 542 -19.77 -29.09 2.33
CA LEU A 542 -18.96 -29.67 1.24
C LEU A 542 -19.46 -29.26 -0.15
N LYS A 543 -20.78 -29.13 -0.35
CA LYS A 543 -21.37 -28.66 -1.63
C LYS A 543 -20.90 -27.27 -2.03
N SER A 544 -20.47 -26.44 -1.08
CA SER A 544 -19.98 -25.08 -1.35
C SER A 544 -18.50 -25.04 -1.74
N ILE A 545 -17.74 -26.12 -1.55
CA ILE A 545 -16.28 -26.12 -1.64
C ILE A 545 -15.84 -26.48 -3.08
N PRO A 546 -15.20 -25.56 -3.82
CA PRO A 546 -14.57 -25.88 -5.10
C PRO A 546 -13.31 -26.72 -4.87
N LEU A 547 -13.39 -28.03 -5.14
CA LEU A 547 -12.30 -28.98 -4.89
C LEU A 547 -11.05 -28.72 -5.72
N ASP A 548 -11.22 -28.15 -6.92
CA ASP A 548 -10.15 -27.69 -7.81
C ASP A 548 -9.31 -26.54 -7.22
N ARG A 549 -9.79 -25.91 -6.14
CA ARG A 549 -9.10 -24.83 -5.44
C ARG A 549 -8.48 -25.28 -4.11
N LEU A 550 -8.47 -26.57 -3.81
CA LEU A 550 -7.79 -27.13 -2.66
C LEU A 550 -6.45 -27.73 -3.07
N SER A 551 -5.45 -27.58 -2.22
CA SER A 551 -4.25 -28.42 -2.29
C SER A 551 -4.58 -29.87 -1.96
N ARG A 552 -3.66 -30.77 -2.30
CA ARG A 552 -3.78 -32.19 -2.00
C ARG A 552 -3.93 -32.43 -0.49
N GLU A 553 -3.16 -31.72 0.33
CA GLU A 553 -3.18 -31.82 1.78
C GLU A 553 -4.50 -31.33 2.36
N GLU A 554 -5.07 -30.24 1.84
CA GLU A 554 -6.37 -29.72 2.26
C GLU A 554 -7.52 -30.65 1.84
N ALA A 555 -7.48 -31.15 0.60
CA ALA A 555 -8.49 -32.09 0.10
C ALA A 555 -8.50 -33.41 0.90
N ALA A 556 -7.32 -33.87 1.36
CA ALA A 556 -7.20 -35.07 2.18
C ALA A 556 -7.94 -34.96 3.53
N LEU A 557 -8.21 -33.76 4.04
CA LEU A 557 -8.96 -33.56 5.29
C LEU A 557 -10.43 -33.96 5.18
N ILE A 558 -11.01 -33.87 3.97
CA ILE A 558 -12.44 -34.07 3.71
C ILE A 558 -12.73 -35.32 2.87
N GLN A 559 -11.70 -36.06 2.48
CA GLN A 559 -11.86 -37.37 1.87
C GLN A 559 -12.16 -38.40 2.96
N ARG A 560 -13.27 -39.13 2.82
CA ARG A 560 -13.63 -40.23 3.74
C ARG A 560 -12.47 -41.23 3.80
N ARG A 561 -11.99 -41.52 5.01
CA ARG A 561 -11.24 -42.75 5.29
C ARG A 561 -12.20 -43.90 5.50
#